data_AF-A0A1V2LEZ5-F1
#
_entry.id   AF-A0A1V2LEZ5-F1
#
_cell.length_a   1.000
_cell.length_b   1.000
_cell.length_c   1.000
_cell.angle_alpha   90.00
_cell.angle_beta   90.00
_cell.angle_gamma   90.00
#
_symmetry.space_group_name_H-M   'P 1'
#
loop_
_entity.id
_entity.type
_entity.pdbx_description
1 polymer ?
#
loop_
_entity_poly.entity_id
_entity_poly.type
_entity_poly.pdbx_seq_one_letter_code
_entity_poly.pdbx_strand_id
1 'polypeptide(L)'
;MSLQQRINEKKRELEQLSQVKQLADTLCSQLEQLETKLDTLADGTEGMNEHTTTPISIPYTNYVIKQQHLSLSLSTYAQTDYENTEEPPLPETLVRLRIRDDNK
;
A
#
# COMPACT_ATOMS: atom_id res chain seq x y z
N MET A 1 -57.40 34.34 -2.13
CA MET A 1 -56.77 33.12 -2.66
C MET A 1 -57.62 31.93 -2.27
N SER A 2 -58.27 31.25 -3.23
CA SER A 2 -59.11 30.10 -2.93
C SER A 2 -58.24 28.90 -2.52
N LEU A 3 -58.78 27.99 -1.70
CA LEU A 3 -58.05 26.79 -1.22
C LEU A 3 -57.44 25.97 -2.36
N GLN A 4 -58.11 25.90 -3.50
CA GLN A 4 -57.64 25.22 -4.71
C GLN A 4 -56.31 25.80 -5.23
N GLN A 5 -56.13 27.11 -5.15
CA GLN A 5 -54.92 27.78 -5.59
C GLN A 5 -53.72 27.40 -4.71
N ARG A 6 -53.96 27.31 -3.39
CA ARG A 6 -52.94 26.89 -2.41
C ARG A 6 -52.58 25.40 -2.52
N ILE A 7 -53.55 24.56 -2.88
CA ILE A 7 -53.32 23.14 -3.18
C ILE A 7 -52.43 22.98 -4.41
N ASN A 8 -52.69 23.73 -5.49
CA ASN A 8 -51.88 23.67 -6.69
C ASN A 8 -50.45 24.17 -6.47
N GLU A 9 -50.29 25.22 -5.66
CA GLU A 9 -48.98 25.75 -5.28
C GLU A 9 -48.17 24.71 -4.47
N LYS A 10 -48.81 24.05 -3.50
CA LYS A 10 -48.17 22.97 -2.72
C LYS A 10 -47.81 21.75 -3.56
N LYS A 11 -48.63 21.38 -4.56
CA LYS A 11 -48.29 20.30 -5.49
C LYS A 11 -47.04 20.61 -6.30
N ARG A 12 -46.91 21.86 -6.77
CA ARG A 12 -45.72 22.32 -7.51
C ARG A 12 -44.46 22.32 -6.63
N GLU A 13 -44.57 22.79 -5.38
CA GLU A 13 -43.47 22.72 -4.42
C GLU A 13 -43.04 21.27 -4.17
N LEU A 14 -44.00 20.34 -4.06
CA LEU A 14 -43.71 18.92 -3.85
C LEU A 14 -42.98 18.31 -5.05
N GLU A 15 -43.38 18.66 -6.27
CA GLU A 15 -42.71 18.22 -7.49
C GLU A 15 -41.27 18.73 -7.56
N GLN A 16 -41.03 19.99 -7.20
CA GLN A 16 -39.67 20.55 -7.11
C GLN A 16 -38.82 19.82 -6.07
N LEU A 17 -39.37 19.55 -4.88
CA LEU A 17 -38.68 18.79 -3.83
C LEU A 17 -38.37 17.36 -4.28
N SER A 18 -39.28 16.73 -5.03
CA SER A 18 -39.06 15.40 -5.60
C SER A 18 -37.90 15.39 -6.60
N GLN A 19 -37.77 16.41 -7.43
CA GLN A 19 -36.64 16.54 -8.37
C GLN A 19 -35.31 16.71 -7.62
N VAL A 20 -35.28 17.56 -6.59
CA VAL A 20 -34.09 17.72 -5.74
C VAL A 20 -33.70 16.40 -5.08
N LYS A 21 -34.69 15.63 -4.60
CA LYS A 21 -34.47 14.32 -4.00
C LYS A 21 -33.86 13.33 -5.01
N GLN A 22 -34.36 13.28 -6.24
CA GLN A 22 -33.78 12.44 -7.30
C GLN A 22 -32.33 12.83 -7.65
N LEU A 23 -32.03 14.14 -7.68
CA LEU A 23 -30.67 14.63 -7.91
C LEU A 23 -29.73 14.25 -6.76
N ALA A 24 -30.20 14.34 -5.51
CA ALA A 24 -29.45 13.92 -4.33
C ALA A 24 -29.19 12.40 -4.33
N ASP A 25 -30.18 11.58 -4.71
CA ASP A 25 -30.02 10.13 -4.85
C ASP A 25 -28.94 9.81 -5.93
N THR A 26 -28.96 10.53 -7.05
CA THR A 26 -27.97 10.38 -8.13
C THR A 26 -26.57 10.76 -7.65
N LEU A 27 -26.43 11.86 -6.91
CA LEU A 27 -25.16 12.29 -6.34
C LEU A 27 -24.61 11.25 -5.34
N CYS A 28 -25.48 10.67 -4.52
CA CYS A 28 -25.09 9.61 -3.58
C CYS A 28 -24.49 8.41 -4.33
N SER A 29 -25.13 7.97 -5.42
CA SER A 29 -24.59 6.88 -6.25
C SER A 29 -23.24 7.23 -6.89
N GLN A 30 -23.03 8.49 -7.28
CA GLN A 30 -21.74 8.94 -7.81
C GLN A 30 -20.64 8.93 -6.73
N LEU A 31 -20.99 9.23 -5.47
CA LEU A 31 -20.05 9.16 -4.34
C LEU A 31 -19.65 7.71 -4.03
N GLU A 32 -20.57 6.75 -4.06
CA GLU A 32 -20.26 5.32 -3.90
C GLU A 32 -19.33 4.79 -5.00
N GLN A 33 -19.56 5.22 -6.26
CA GLN A 33 -18.67 4.89 -7.37
C GLN A 33 -17.28 5.51 -7.20
N LEU A 34 -17.22 6.73 -6.66
CA LEU A 34 -15.95 7.40 -6.38
C LEU A 34 -15.19 6.69 -5.25
N GLU A 35 -15.89 6.26 -4.19
CA GLU A 35 -15.33 5.48 -3.10
C GLU A 35 -14.67 4.20 -3.63
N THR A 36 -15.39 3.43 -4.44
CA THR A 36 -14.83 2.21 -5.08
C THR A 36 -13.57 2.53 -5.88
N LYS A 37 -13.55 3.65 -6.61
CA LYS A 37 -12.37 4.05 -7.40
C LYS A 37 -11.21 4.48 -6.50
N LEU A 38 -11.47 5.19 -5.42
CA LEU A 38 -10.46 5.58 -4.45
C LEU A 38 -9.89 4.35 -3.74
N ASP A 39 -10.73 3.36 -3.43
CA ASP A 39 -10.31 2.08 -2.86
C ASP A 39 -9.41 1.31 -3.84
N THR A 40 -9.79 1.20 -5.12
CA THR A 40 -8.91 0.58 -6.14
C THR A 40 -7.60 1.35 -6.37
N LEU A 41 -7.60 2.67 -6.19
CA LEU A 41 -6.39 3.47 -6.26
C LEU A 41 -5.52 3.26 -5.02
N ALA A 42 -6.12 3.21 -3.84
CA ALA A 42 -5.46 2.90 -2.58
C ALA A 42 -4.84 1.51 -2.64
N ASP A 43 -5.59 0.49 -3.04
CA ASP A 43 -5.13 -0.88 -3.28
C ASP A 43 -4.06 -0.94 -4.39
N GLY A 44 -4.17 -0.13 -5.45
CA GLY A 44 -3.10 -0.01 -6.45
C GLY A 44 -1.82 0.63 -5.90
N THR A 45 -1.93 1.63 -5.02
CA THR A 45 -0.79 2.23 -4.34
C THR A 45 -0.23 1.31 -3.26
N GLU A 46 -1.07 0.50 -2.61
CA GLU A 46 -0.72 -0.48 -1.59
C GLU A 46 -0.14 -1.75 -2.22
N GLY A 47 -0.60 -2.20 -3.37
CA GLY A 47 -0.05 -3.29 -4.16
C GLY A 47 1.25 -2.89 -4.86
N MET A 48 1.35 -1.63 -5.32
CA MET A 48 2.66 -1.04 -5.62
C MET A 48 3.50 -1.01 -4.35
N ASN A 49 2.91 -0.69 -3.19
CA ASN A 49 3.60 -0.73 -1.90
C ASN A 49 3.86 -2.14 -1.36
N GLU A 50 3.20 -3.21 -1.79
CA GLU A 50 3.36 -4.59 -1.32
C GLU A 50 4.44 -5.25 -2.19
N HIS A 51 4.39 -5.01 -3.49
CA HIS A 51 5.56 -5.07 -4.37
C HIS A 51 6.67 -4.09 -3.93
N THR A 52 6.37 -3.10 -3.08
CA THR A 52 7.36 -2.23 -2.41
C THR A 52 7.56 -2.55 -0.90
N THR A 53 6.95 -3.60 -0.35
CA THR A 53 7.12 -4.07 1.04
C THR A 53 7.94 -5.36 1.06
N THR A 54 8.25 -5.91 -0.11
CA THR A 54 9.66 -6.10 -0.47
C THR A 54 10.08 -5.01 -1.46
N PRO A 55 10.50 -3.82 -0.98
CA PRO A 55 10.85 -2.68 -1.82
C PRO A 55 11.95 -3.09 -2.75
N ILE A 56 11.87 -2.74 -4.02
CA ILE A 56 13.00 -2.74 -4.96
C ILE A 56 14.21 -1.96 -4.36
N SER A 57 13.97 -1.12 -3.34
CA SER A 57 14.98 -0.51 -2.48
C SER A 57 15.60 -1.44 -1.41
N ILE A 58 14.88 -2.37 -0.74
CA ILE A 58 15.47 -3.25 0.31
C ILE A 58 16.45 -4.30 -0.22
N PRO A 59 16.31 -4.97 -1.38
CA PRO A 59 17.34 -5.85 -1.90
C PRO A 59 18.53 -5.03 -2.38
N TYR A 60 18.34 -3.86 -2.99
CA TYR A 60 19.46 -3.01 -3.41
C TYR A 60 20.21 -2.41 -2.21
N THR A 61 19.50 -1.82 -1.25
CA THR A 61 20.11 -1.27 -0.02
C THR A 61 20.72 -2.37 0.83
N ASN A 62 20.06 -3.52 1.04
CA ASN A 62 20.69 -4.66 1.73
C ASN A 62 21.88 -5.21 0.94
N TYR A 63 21.84 -5.24 -0.39
CA TYR A 63 22.95 -5.66 -1.22
C TYR A 63 24.14 -4.70 -1.08
N VAL A 64 23.90 -3.39 -1.20
CA VAL A 64 24.94 -2.36 -1.03
C VAL A 64 25.51 -2.39 0.39
N ILE A 65 24.67 -2.48 1.43
CA ILE A 65 25.08 -2.62 2.83
C ILE A 65 25.91 -3.90 3.02
N LYS A 66 25.49 -5.04 2.47
CA LYS A 66 26.27 -6.30 2.52
C LYS A 66 27.63 -6.15 1.83
N GLN A 67 27.70 -5.53 0.66
CA GLN A 67 28.97 -5.31 -0.04
C GLN A 67 29.90 -4.38 0.72
N GLN A 68 29.36 -3.34 1.37
CA GLN A 68 30.12 -2.43 2.24
C GLN A 68 30.61 -3.13 3.51
N HIS A 69 29.76 -3.96 4.15
CA HIS A 69 30.16 -4.73 5.32
C HIS A 69 31.21 -5.79 4.97
N LEU A 70 31.08 -6.47 3.83
CA LEU A 70 32.08 -7.46 3.38
C LEU A 70 33.43 -6.81 3.06
N SER A 71 33.43 -5.67 2.35
CA SER A 71 34.66 -4.96 2.03
C SER A 71 35.33 -4.38 3.28
N LEU A 72 34.54 -3.85 4.22
CA LEU A 72 35.04 -3.35 5.49
C LEU A 72 35.52 -4.49 6.40
N SER A 73 34.77 -5.59 6.50
CA SER A 73 35.14 -6.73 7.33
C SER A 73 36.36 -7.47 6.81
N LEU A 74 36.53 -7.57 5.48
CA LEU A 74 37.77 -8.12 4.89
C LEU A 74 38.99 -7.26 5.26
N SER A 75 38.79 -5.97 5.49
CA SER A 75 39.83 -5.04 5.94
C SER A 75 40.14 -5.17 7.43
N THR A 76 39.15 -5.56 8.26
CA THR A 76 39.33 -5.76 9.70
C THR A 76 39.86 -7.14 10.03
N TYR A 77 39.42 -8.22 9.37
CA TYR A 77 39.91 -9.58 9.59
C TYR A 77 41.22 -9.88 8.82
N ALA A 78 42.22 -9.02 8.98
CA ALA A 78 43.58 -9.37 8.58
C ALA A 78 44.00 -10.63 9.35
N GLN A 79 44.84 -11.49 8.76
CA GLN A 79 45.29 -12.76 9.35
C GLN A 79 45.92 -12.63 10.77
N THR A 80 46.20 -11.40 11.21
CA THR A 80 46.74 -11.04 12.52
C THR A 80 45.71 -10.95 13.65
N ASP A 81 44.40 -10.93 13.34
CA ASP A 81 43.34 -10.70 14.33
C ASP A 81 42.85 -12.01 15.01
N TYR A 82 43.35 -13.16 14.56
CA TYR A 82 43.01 -14.46 15.11
C TYR A 82 44.16 -15.02 15.95
N GLU A 83 43.87 -15.43 17.18
CA GLU A 83 44.87 -16.06 18.09
C GLU A 83 45.44 -17.37 17.52
N ASN A 84 44.69 -18.06 16.65
CA ASN A 84 45.12 -19.25 15.94
C ASN A 84 45.18 -18.96 14.43
N THR A 85 46.39 -18.82 13.90
CA THR A 85 46.65 -18.52 12.48
C THR A 85 46.50 -19.76 11.59
N GLU A 86 46.56 -20.97 12.15
CA GLU A 86 46.48 -22.22 11.39
C GLU A 86 45.03 -22.64 11.13
N GLU A 87 44.10 -22.31 12.02
CA GLU A 87 42.67 -22.65 11.87
C GLU A 87 41.75 -21.53 12.41
N PRO A 88 41.45 -20.50 11.59
CA PRO A 88 40.55 -19.44 11.99
C PRO A 88 39.10 -19.94 12.10
N PRO A 89 38.28 -19.41 13.03
CA PRO A 89 36.90 -19.82 13.19
C PRO A 89 36.07 -19.47 11.93
N LEU A 90 35.36 -20.47 11.39
CA LEU A 90 34.49 -20.29 10.22
C LEU A 90 33.24 -19.48 10.60
N PRO A 91 32.80 -18.53 9.75
CA PRO A 91 31.58 -17.78 10.01
C PRO A 91 30.33 -18.67 9.90
N GLU A 92 29.31 -18.38 10.70
CA GLU A 92 28.03 -19.09 10.66
C GLU A 92 27.26 -18.83 9.35
N THR A 93 26.53 -19.84 8.85
CA THR A 93 25.89 -19.83 7.51
C THR A 93 24.38 -19.59 7.52
N LEU A 94 23.80 -19.15 8.65
CA LEU A 94 22.36 -19.00 8.79
C LEU A 94 21.82 -17.79 7.99
N VAL A 95 20.93 -18.07 7.02
CA VAL A 95 20.25 -17.05 6.21
C VAL A 95 18.74 -17.23 6.24
N ARG A 96 18.01 -16.11 6.12
CA ARG A 96 16.54 -16.13 6.03
C ARG A 96 16.12 -16.29 4.57
N LEU A 97 15.47 -17.41 4.25
CA LEU A 97 14.85 -17.67 2.95
C LEU A 97 13.33 -17.61 3.11
N ARG A 98 12.65 -16.87 2.23
CA ARG A 98 11.18 -16.93 2.13
C ARG A 98 10.83 -18.16 1.30
N ILE A 99 10.08 -19.09 1.87
CA ILE A 99 9.53 -20.24 1.12
C ILE A 99 8.33 -19.71 0.34
N ARG A 100 8.30 -19.93 -0.98
CA ARG A 100 7.11 -19.67 -1.79
C ARG A 100 6.22 -20.92 -1.69
N ASP A 101 5.02 -20.76 -1.16
CA ASP A 101 4.06 -21.86 -1.09
C ASP A 101 3.39 -22.02 -2.46
N ASP A 102 3.96 -22.86 -3.33
CA ASP A 102 3.41 -23.15 -4.67
C ASP A 102 2.20 -24.12 -4.64
N ASN A 103 1.51 -24.24 -3.49
CA ASN A 103 0.31 -25.07 -3.30
C ASN A 103 -0.91 -24.21 -2.95
N LYS A 104 -1.33 -23.37 -3.89
CA LYS A 104 -2.72 -22.89 -3.98
C LYS A 104 -3.11 -22.55 -5.41
#